data_AF-A0A2M8ZCF0-F1
#
_entry.id   AF-A0A2M8ZCF0-F1
#
_cell.length_a   1.000
_cell.length_b   1.000
_cell.length_c   1.000
_cell.angle_alpha   90.00
_cell.angle_beta   90.00
_cell.angle_gamma   90.00
#
_symmetry.space_group_name_H-M   'P 1'
#
loop_
_entity.id
_entity.type
_entity.pdbx_description
1 polymer ?
#
loop_
_entity_poly.entity_id
_entity_poly.type
_entity_poly.pdbx_seq_one_letter_code
_entity_poly.pdbx_strand_id
1 'polypeptide(L)'
;MKFNIIIWGIGAIYNKYVNTLKYLEYKNEIEIVAATAKGYSFIDRIDGYPLIEKKQIRGIIFDYLIIMSKKGEKEIINEALELGIPREKILPYKILDIPCFDFYEYIKLKNSRISIISDNCWGGIAYATLGLECLSPFKNLFIAEREYLKLLSDIRYYLGCPFELSKFAIDINSKEQYPVMRLDDVEVHCCHEKVPDKAKENWNRRLEKINWDNLFIAMYTEDKSIAEAFLDIDFEKKICFVPFESQSDNLIYLRQTENQKHFWECVNNNGSIGNGSYAYHLVKLLLREKTFSRCIIKG
;
A
#
# COMPACT_ATOMS: atom_id res chain seq x y z
N MET A 1 -16.24 -11.10 13.06
CA MET A 1 -15.63 -12.29 12.42
C MET A 1 -14.28 -12.49 13.06
N LYS A 2 -13.92 -13.72 13.44
CA LYS A 2 -12.67 -14.02 14.14
C LYS A 2 -11.76 -14.82 13.22
N PHE A 3 -10.49 -14.43 13.10
CA PHE A 3 -9.51 -15.11 12.24
C PHE A 3 -8.53 -15.93 13.09
N ASN A 4 -8.30 -17.18 12.69
CA ASN A 4 -7.28 -18.03 13.30
C ASN A 4 -5.91 -17.72 12.71
N ILE A 5 -4.96 -17.36 13.58
CA ILE A 5 -3.65 -16.85 13.21
C ILE A 5 -2.55 -17.78 13.70
N ILE A 6 -1.60 -18.08 12.81
CA ILE A 6 -0.30 -18.64 13.20
C ILE A 6 0.75 -17.54 13.22
N ILE A 7 1.56 -17.52 14.27
CA ILE A 7 2.71 -16.62 14.38
C ILE A 7 3.98 -17.36 13.98
N TRP A 8 4.76 -16.82 13.04
CA TRP A 8 6.06 -17.37 12.67
C TRP A 8 7.18 -16.43 13.11
N GLY A 9 7.84 -16.80 14.21
CA GLY A 9 8.89 -16.04 14.87
C GLY A 9 8.47 -15.52 16.25
N ILE A 10 9.31 -15.74 17.26
CA ILE A 10 9.09 -15.30 18.66
C ILE A 10 10.20 -14.36 19.16
N GLY A 11 10.91 -13.70 18.22
CA GLY A 11 12.04 -12.83 18.53
C GLY A 11 11.63 -11.38 18.85
N ALA A 12 12.54 -10.43 18.59
CA ALA A 12 12.34 -9.02 18.91
C ALA A 12 11.07 -8.39 18.30
N ILE A 13 10.70 -8.79 17.07
CA ILE A 13 9.47 -8.31 16.43
C ILE A 13 8.23 -8.82 17.16
N TYR A 14 8.17 -10.11 17.48
CA TYR A 14 7.08 -10.66 18.29
C TYR A 14 6.95 -9.93 19.63
N ASN A 15 8.06 -9.78 20.37
CA ASN A 15 8.06 -9.08 21.66
C ASN A 15 7.60 -7.62 21.55
N LYS A 16 7.87 -6.95 20.41
CA LYS A 16 7.38 -5.59 20.15
C LYS A 16 5.85 -5.55 19.99
N TYR A 17 5.25 -6.53 19.33
CA TYR A 17 3.82 -6.52 18.97
C TYR A 17 2.94 -7.43 19.81
N VAL A 18 3.47 -8.16 20.80
CA VAL A 18 2.65 -9.07 21.63
C VAL A 18 1.45 -8.37 22.26
N ASN A 19 1.61 -7.12 22.70
CA ASN A 19 0.50 -6.31 23.22
C ASN A 19 -0.55 -5.98 22.15
N THR A 20 -0.13 -5.67 20.92
CA THR A 20 -1.03 -5.45 19.79
C THR A 20 -1.82 -6.72 19.46
N LEU A 21 -1.15 -7.88 19.45
CA LEU A 21 -1.81 -9.17 19.23
C LEU A 21 -2.85 -9.46 20.31
N LYS A 22 -2.48 -9.29 21.59
CA LYS A 22 -3.42 -9.44 22.72
C LYS A 22 -4.61 -8.47 22.62
N TYR A 23 -4.38 -7.25 22.17
CA TYR A 23 -5.45 -6.27 21.93
C TYR A 23 -6.40 -6.72 20.82
N LEU A 24 -5.89 -7.26 19.71
CA LEU A 24 -6.73 -7.80 18.63
C LEU A 24 -7.52 -9.06 19.07
N GLU A 25 -6.93 -9.92 19.90
CA GLU A 25 -7.65 -11.02 20.54
C GLU A 25 -8.74 -10.50 21.50
N TYR A 26 -8.45 -9.45 22.28
CA TYR A 26 -9.43 -8.81 23.17
C TYR A 26 -10.60 -8.19 22.40
N LYS A 27 -10.35 -7.60 21.22
CA LYS A 27 -11.39 -7.15 20.28
C LYS A 27 -12.15 -8.30 19.60
N ASN A 28 -11.74 -9.55 19.84
CA ASN A 28 -12.29 -10.76 19.21
C ASN A 28 -12.18 -10.75 17.67
N GLU A 29 -11.13 -10.12 17.15
CA GLU A 29 -10.83 -10.09 15.71
C GLU A 29 -9.97 -11.27 15.29
N ILE A 30 -9.06 -11.71 16.17
CA ILE A 30 -8.16 -12.82 15.90
C ILE A 30 -8.13 -13.82 17.05
N GLU A 31 -7.61 -15.01 16.77
CA GLU A 31 -7.18 -16.01 17.74
C GLU A 31 -5.81 -16.52 17.35
N ILE A 32 -4.81 -16.43 18.22
CA ILE A 32 -3.52 -17.06 17.95
C ILE A 32 -3.61 -18.53 18.33
N VAL A 33 -3.69 -19.39 17.32
CA VAL A 33 -3.84 -20.84 17.50
C VAL A 33 -2.50 -21.54 17.75
N ALA A 34 -1.40 -20.98 17.24
CA ALA A 34 -0.05 -21.47 17.49
C ALA A 34 1.02 -20.43 17.13
N ALA A 35 2.21 -20.61 17.70
CA ALA A 35 3.44 -19.94 17.29
C ALA A 35 4.47 -20.98 16.82
N THR A 36 5.37 -20.61 15.91
CA THR A 36 6.53 -21.43 15.55
C THR A 36 7.81 -20.60 15.56
N ALA A 37 8.91 -21.22 15.98
CA ALA A 37 10.24 -20.60 15.94
C ALA A 37 11.34 -21.67 15.89
N LYS A 38 12.50 -21.30 15.35
CA LYS A 38 13.68 -22.19 15.29
C LYS A 38 14.52 -22.05 16.56
N GLY A 39 14.98 -23.17 17.12
CA GLY A 39 15.91 -23.19 18.26
C GLY A 39 15.25 -23.12 19.64
N TYR A 40 13.94 -23.32 19.72
CA TYR A 40 13.15 -23.22 20.94
C TYR A 40 12.38 -24.51 21.25
N SER A 41 12.90 -25.68 20.86
CA SER A 41 12.24 -26.98 21.06
C SER A 41 12.06 -27.40 22.53
N PHE A 42 12.64 -26.63 23.47
CA PHE A 42 12.49 -26.81 24.91
C PHE A 42 11.31 -26.01 25.51
N ILE A 43 10.57 -25.26 24.68
CA ILE A 43 9.43 -24.43 25.10
C ILE A 43 8.15 -25.03 24.51
N ASP A 44 7.19 -25.37 25.37
CA ASP A 44 5.88 -25.86 24.92
C ASP A 44 4.88 -24.73 24.62
N ARG A 45 4.99 -23.62 25.36
CA ARG A 45 4.10 -22.45 25.21
C ARG A 45 4.83 -21.14 25.44
N ILE A 46 4.38 -20.09 24.75
CA ILE A 46 4.81 -18.71 24.94
C ILE A 46 3.59 -17.79 25.04
N ASP A 47 3.50 -16.98 26.10
CA ASP A 47 2.37 -16.05 26.37
C ASP A 47 0.98 -16.69 26.30
N GLY A 48 0.92 -17.99 26.61
CA GLY A 48 -0.29 -18.79 26.54
C GLY A 48 -0.55 -19.48 25.20
N TYR A 49 0.27 -19.28 24.17
CA TYR A 49 0.11 -19.94 22.86
C TYR A 49 0.98 -21.20 22.74
N PRO A 50 0.49 -22.29 22.12
CA PRO A 50 1.32 -23.45 21.80
C PRO A 50 2.48 -23.08 20.90
N LEU A 51 3.70 -23.46 21.27
CA LEU A 51 4.88 -23.36 20.41
C LEU A 51 5.09 -24.70 19.71
N ILE A 52 5.00 -24.70 18.38
CA ILE A 52 5.03 -25.92 17.56
C ILE A 52 6.22 -25.92 16.62
N GLU A 53 6.61 -27.12 16.18
CA GLU A 53 7.49 -27.28 15.05
C GLU A 53 6.81 -26.85 13.75
N LYS A 54 7.58 -26.26 12.84
CA LYS A 54 7.09 -25.76 11.55
C LYS A 54 6.31 -26.81 10.75
N LYS A 55 6.75 -28.08 10.81
CA LYS A 55 6.10 -29.21 10.11
C LYS A 55 4.67 -29.46 10.59
N GLN A 56 4.37 -29.12 11.84
CA GLN A 56 3.04 -29.31 12.45
C GLN A 56 2.03 -28.27 11.97
N ILE A 57 2.45 -27.16 11.35
CA ILE A 57 1.55 -26.13 10.82
C ILE A 57 0.51 -26.72 9.86
N ARG A 58 0.88 -27.72 9.05
CA ARG A 58 -0.03 -28.40 8.10
C ARG A 58 -1.23 -29.06 8.77
N GLY A 59 -1.12 -29.43 10.04
CA GLY A 59 -2.19 -30.07 10.82
C GLY A 59 -3.10 -29.08 11.54
N ILE A 60 -2.87 -27.78 11.41
CA ILE A 60 -3.61 -26.74 12.14
C ILE A 60 -4.52 -26.00 11.16
N ILE A 61 -5.75 -25.76 11.58
CA ILE A 61 -6.70 -24.92 10.83
C ILE A 61 -6.39 -23.46 11.16
N PHE A 62 -6.01 -22.69 10.14
CA PHE A 62 -5.75 -21.26 10.27
C PHE A 62 -6.13 -20.50 9.00
N ASP A 63 -6.45 -19.22 9.18
CA ASP A 63 -6.80 -18.29 8.12
C ASP A 63 -5.55 -17.59 7.58
N TYR A 64 -4.70 -17.08 8.48
CA TYR A 64 -3.50 -16.34 8.11
C TYR A 64 -2.28 -16.71 8.96
N LEU A 65 -1.11 -16.56 8.37
CA LEU A 65 0.18 -16.71 9.03
C LEU A 65 0.90 -15.36 9.03
N ILE A 66 1.27 -14.85 10.20
CA ILE A 66 1.99 -13.58 10.32
C ILE A 66 3.47 -13.86 10.57
N ILE A 67 4.32 -13.38 9.67
CA ILE A 67 5.78 -13.46 9.80
C ILE A 67 6.25 -12.35 10.74
N MET A 68 6.65 -12.75 11.96
CA MET A 68 7.18 -11.88 13.01
C MET A 68 8.71 -11.81 12.96
N SER A 69 9.25 -11.54 11.77
CA SER A 69 10.69 -11.34 11.59
C SER A 69 10.98 -10.31 10.52
N LYS A 70 11.93 -9.41 10.83
CA LYS A 70 12.48 -8.45 9.86
C LYS A 70 13.61 -9.06 9.03
N LYS A 71 14.41 -9.95 9.64
CA LYS A 71 15.52 -10.65 8.97
C LYS A 71 15.02 -12.01 8.51
N GLY A 72 15.41 -12.47 7.33
CA GLY A 72 15.03 -13.79 6.85
C GLY A 72 13.57 -13.87 6.36
N GLU A 73 12.90 -12.75 6.09
CA GLU A 73 11.48 -12.74 5.68
C GLU A 73 11.26 -13.55 4.39
N LYS A 74 12.16 -13.41 3.41
CA LYS A 74 12.06 -14.14 2.13
C LYS A 74 12.23 -15.65 2.33
N GLU A 75 13.17 -16.03 3.17
CA GLU A 75 13.46 -17.42 3.54
C GLU A 75 12.25 -18.04 4.25
N ILE A 76 11.65 -17.32 5.20
CA ILE A 76 10.43 -17.77 5.89
C ILE A 76 9.26 -17.90 4.90
N ILE A 77 9.09 -16.95 3.98
CA ILE A 77 8.07 -17.06 2.92
C ILE A 77 8.30 -18.33 2.10
N ASN A 78 9.54 -18.58 1.64
CA ASN A 78 9.85 -19.78 0.85
C ASN A 78 9.59 -21.07 1.63
N GLU A 79 10.02 -21.14 2.89
CA GLU A 79 9.74 -22.29 3.76
C GLU A 79 8.22 -22.50 3.95
N ALA A 80 7.44 -21.44 4.14
CA ALA A 80 5.99 -21.51 4.25
C ALA A 80 5.34 -22.03 2.95
N LEU A 81 5.82 -21.59 1.78
CA LEU A 81 5.37 -22.07 0.48
C LEU A 81 5.71 -23.55 0.27
N GLU A 82 6.92 -23.99 0.65
CA GLU A 82 7.32 -25.41 0.64
C GLU A 82 6.48 -26.27 1.58
N LEU A 83 6.00 -25.69 2.69
CA LEU A 83 5.01 -26.31 3.57
C LEU A 83 3.59 -26.32 2.98
N GLY A 84 3.37 -25.79 1.79
CA GLY A 84 2.08 -25.77 1.10
C GLY A 84 1.14 -24.67 1.60
N ILE A 85 1.65 -23.66 2.33
CA ILE A 85 0.86 -22.52 2.78
C ILE A 85 0.73 -21.54 1.61
N PRO A 86 -0.49 -21.23 1.14
CA PRO A 86 -0.68 -20.32 0.02
C PRO A 86 -0.14 -18.91 0.32
N ARG A 87 0.45 -18.24 -0.68
CA ARG A 87 1.11 -16.93 -0.52
C ARG A 87 0.15 -15.88 0.04
N GLU A 88 -1.11 -15.93 -0.35
CA GLU A 88 -2.18 -15.02 0.06
C GLU A 88 -2.57 -15.14 1.53
N LYS A 89 -2.23 -16.26 2.20
CA LYS A 89 -2.40 -16.44 3.64
C LYS A 89 -1.22 -15.88 4.45
N ILE A 90 -0.09 -15.57 3.80
CA ILE A 90 1.12 -15.12 4.48
C ILE A 90 1.13 -13.58 4.55
N LEU A 91 1.12 -13.06 5.77
CA LEU A 91 1.10 -11.63 6.07
C LEU A 91 2.43 -11.19 6.72
N PRO A 92 2.96 -10.01 6.37
CA PRO A 92 4.11 -9.45 7.07
C PRO A 92 3.67 -8.84 8.41
N TYR A 93 4.55 -8.82 9.43
CA TYR A 93 4.25 -8.15 10.70
C TYR A 93 3.94 -6.64 10.55
N LYS A 94 4.40 -6.01 9.46
CA LYS A 94 4.24 -4.56 9.21
C LYS A 94 2.78 -4.11 9.19
N ILE A 95 1.82 -5.01 8.97
CA ILE A 95 0.39 -4.68 9.07
C ILE A 95 0.03 -4.18 10.48
N LEU A 96 0.77 -4.63 11.50
CA LEU A 96 0.57 -4.24 12.90
C LEU A 96 1.16 -2.86 13.22
N ASP A 97 1.90 -2.25 12.28
CA ASP A 97 2.33 -0.86 12.39
C ASP A 97 1.23 0.13 11.93
N ILE A 98 0.17 -0.35 11.28
CA ILE A 98 -0.91 0.50 10.78
C ILE A 98 -1.65 1.15 11.96
N PRO A 99 -1.76 2.48 12.03
CA PRO A 99 -2.47 3.15 13.11
C PRO A 99 -3.94 2.76 13.16
N CYS A 100 -4.43 2.44 14.36
CA CYS A 100 -5.81 1.99 14.59
C CYS A 100 -6.17 0.79 13.71
N PHE A 101 -5.24 -0.17 13.57
CA PHE A 101 -5.42 -1.37 12.77
C PHE A 101 -6.68 -2.14 13.18
N ASP A 102 -7.48 -2.48 12.17
CA ASP A 102 -8.62 -3.38 12.25
C ASP A 102 -8.37 -4.53 11.28
N PHE A 103 -8.31 -5.76 11.80
CA PHE A 103 -7.93 -6.93 11.04
C PHE A 103 -8.96 -7.24 9.95
N TYR A 104 -10.25 -7.07 10.24
CA TYR A 104 -11.32 -7.35 9.30
C TYR A 104 -11.31 -6.37 8.12
N GLU A 105 -11.22 -5.07 8.40
CA GLU A 105 -11.11 -4.03 7.35
C GLU A 105 -9.88 -4.24 6.48
N TYR A 106 -8.74 -4.57 7.08
CA TYR A 106 -7.52 -4.87 6.35
C TYR A 106 -7.68 -6.09 5.41
N ILE A 107 -8.25 -7.19 5.90
CA ILE A 107 -8.49 -8.38 5.08
C ILE A 107 -9.50 -8.09 3.96
N LYS A 108 -10.55 -7.32 4.24
CA LYS A 108 -11.51 -6.85 3.22
C LYS A 108 -10.79 -6.07 2.12
N LEU A 109 -9.92 -5.13 2.49
CA LEU A 109 -9.12 -4.36 1.51
C LEU A 109 -8.19 -5.27 0.72
N LYS A 110 -7.43 -6.15 1.39
CA LYS A 110 -6.50 -7.08 0.75
C LYS A 110 -7.22 -7.97 -0.28
N ASN A 111 -8.37 -8.54 0.11
CA ASN A 111 -9.13 -9.45 -0.75
C ASN A 111 -9.86 -8.72 -1.87
N SER A 112 -10.09 -7.41 -1.75
CA SER A 112 -10.62 -6.58 -2.84
C SER A 112 -9.66 -6.49 -4.04
N ARG A 113 -8.38 -6.84 -3.87
CA ARG A 113 -7.34 -6.74 -4.92
C ARG A 113 -7.35 -5.37 -5.60
N ILE A 114 -7.31 -4.32 -4.78
CA ILE A 114 -7.35 -2.93 -5.23
C ILE A 114 -6.17 -2.60 -6.16
N SER A 115 -6.45 -1.89 -7.25
CA SER A 115 -5.46 -1.36 -8.19
C SER A 115 -5.41 0.16 -8.11
N ILE A 116 -4.37 0.69 -7.49
CA ILE A 116 -4.22 2.14 -7.28
C ILE A 116 -3.56 2.77 -8.52
N ILE A 117 -4.28 3.65 -9.19
CA ILE A 117 -3.76 4.47 -10.28
C ILE A 117 -3.48 5.84 -9.68
N SER A 118 -2.22 6.28 -9.65
CA SER A 118 -1.85 7.58 -9.09
C SER A 118 -0.90 8.37 -9.97
N ASP A 119 -1.05 9.68 -9.95
CA ASP A 119 -0.20 10.65 -10.66
C ASP A 119 1.20 10.79 -10.03
N ASN A 120 1.43 10.23 -8.85
CA ASN A 120 2.73 10.24 -8.16
C ASN A 120 3.02 8.94 -7.39
N CYS A 121 4.05 8.99 -6.54
CA CYS A 121 4.51 7.84 -5.73
C CYS A 121 3.54 7.38 -4.62
N TRP A 122 2.45 8.12 -4.34
CA TRP A 122 1.53 7.82 -3.23
C TRP A 122 0.99 6.40 -3.29
N GLY A 123 0.53 5.93 -4.46
CA GLY A 123 -0.01 4.58 -4.59
C GLY A 123 1.02 3.49 -4.27
N GLY A 124 2.25 3.66 -4.76
CA GLY A 124 3.37 2.77 -4.44
C GLY A 124 3.72 2.75 -2.96
N ILE A 125 3.67 3.91 -2.30
CA ILE A 125 3.86 4.06 -0.85
C ILE A 125 2.73 3.35 -0.10
N ALA A 126 1.47 3.58 -0.47
CA ALA A 126 0.31 2.94 0.16
C ALA A 126 0.41 1.41 0.11
N TYR A 127 0.75 0.81 -1.04
CA TYR A 127 0.99 -0.64 -1.15
C TYR A 127 2.08 -1.11 -0.18
N ALA A 128 3.21 -0.40 -0.12
CA ALA A 128 4.33 -0.76 0.73
C ALA A 128 3.98 -0.66 2.23
N THR A 129 3.27 0.40 2.62
CA THR A 129 2.76 0.63 3.98
C THR A 129 1.85 -0.50 4.43
N LEU A 130 0.95 -0.94 3.54
CA LEU A 130 -0.02 -1.99 3.84
C LEU A 130 0.55 -3.41 3.70
N GLY A 131 1.78 -3.57 3.20
CA GLY A 131 2.36 -4.90 2.93
C GLY A 131 1.61 -5.66 1.83
N LEU A 132 0.92 -4.95 0.94
CA LEU A 132 0.16 -5.51 -0.17
C LEU A 132 1.04 -5.67 -1.42
N GLU A 133 0.71 -6.64 -2.26
CA GLU A 133 1.28 -6.71 -3.60
C GLU A 133 0.82 -5.51 -4.42
N CYS A 134 1.75 -4.89 -5.16
CA CYS A 134 1.43 -3.79 -6.06
C CYS A 134 0.79 -4.34 -7.35
N LEU A 135 -0.51 -4.06 -7.52
CA LEU A 135 -1.33 -4.47 -8.67
C LEU A 135 -1.48 -3.34 -9.70
N SER A 136 -0.50 -2.46 -9.81
CA SER A 136 -0.56 -1.28 -10.66
C SER A 136 0.81 -0.96 -11.27
N PRO A 137 0.88 -0.50 -12.53
CA PRO A 137 2.11 -0.02 -13.13
C PRO A 137 2.53 1.37 -12.61
N PHE A 138 1.62 2.11 -11.97
CA PHE A 138 1.82 3.46 -11.41
C PHE A 138 2.62 3.44 -10.10
N LYS A 139 3.85 2.93 -10.17
CA LYS A 139 4.75 2.82 -9.03
C LYS A 139 6.12 3.40 -9.37
N ASN A 140 6.59 4.28 -8.50
CA ASN A 140 7.87 4.97 -8.60
C ASN A 140 7.98 5.88 -9.84
N LEU A 141 6.90 6.59 -10.14
CA LEU A 141 6.79 7.51 -11.25
C LEU A 141 5.90 8.68 -10.88
N PHE A 142 5.92 9.71 -11.72
CA PHE A 142 4.89 10.75 -11.70
C PHE A 142 4.43 11.11 -13.12
N ILE A 143 3.24 11.71 -13.21
CA ILE A 143 2.63 12.21 -14.45
C ILE A 143 2.14 13.63 -14.16
N ALA A 144 2.37 14.55 -15.09
CA ALA A 144 1.89 15.92 -14.92
C ALA A 144 0.36 15.95 -14.87
N GLU A 145 -0.21 16.79 -14.01
CA GLU A 145 -1.65 16.77 -13.69
C GLU A 145 -2.59 16.81 -14.91
N ARG A 146 -2.28 17.63 -15.93
CA ARG A 146 -3.08 17.73 -17.16
C ARG A 146 -2.96 16.48 -18.03
N GLU A 147 -1.77 15.89 -18.09
CA GLU A 147 -1.55 14.64 -18.81
C GLU A 147 -2.19 13.46 -18.09
N TYR A 148 -2.23 13.49 -16.76
CA TYR A 148 -2.91 12.48 -15.95
C TYR A 148 -4.43 12.54 -16.14
N LEU A 149 -5.05 13.73 -16.14
CA LEU A 149 -6.48 13.87 -16.47
C LEU A 149 -6.80 13.36 -17.88
N LYS A 150 -5.93 13.65 -18.85
CA LYS A 150 -6.03 13.13 -20.21
C LYS A 150 -5.87 11.60 -20.25
N LEU A 151 -4.92 11.03 -19.51
CA LEU A 151 -4.78 9.57 -19.40
C LEU A 151 -6.04 8.93 -18.82
N LEU A 152 -6.66 9.55 -17.82
CA LEU A 152 -7.85 9.04 -17.15
C LEU A 152 -9.11 9.12 -18.01
N SER A 153 -9.19 10.03 -18.99
CA SER A 153 -10.37 10.16 -19.86
C SER A 153 -10.55 8.95 -20.79
N ASP A 154 -9.47 8.24 -21.13
CA ASP A 154 -9.50 6.93 -21.79
C ASP A 154 -8.36 6.03 -21.27
N ILE A 155 -8.48 5.64 -20.00
CA ILE A 155 -7.43 4.85 -19.33
C ILE A 155 -7.13 3.54 -20.07
N ARG A 156 -8.13 2.90 -20.72
CA ARG A 156 -7.91 1.62 -21.42
C ARG A 156 -7.10 1.81 -22.70
N TYR A 157 -7.37 2.89 -23.44
CA TYR A 157 -6.57 3.25 -24.60
C TYR A 157 -5.11 3.50 -24.22
N TYR A 158 -4.87 4.44 -23.30
CA TYR A 158 -3.52 4.85 -22.93
C TYR A 158 -2.70 3.70 -22.34
N LEU A 159 -3.29 2.87 -21.49
CA LEU A 159 -2.59 1.71 -20.94
C LEU A 159 -2.35 0.59 -21.97
N GLY A 160 -3.05 0.61 -23.11
CA GLY A 160 -2.81 -0.28 -24.25
C GLY A 160 -1.71 0.23 -25.21
N CYS A 161 -1.31 1.50 -25.10
CA CYS A 161 -0.26 2.07 -25.95
C CYS A 161 1.13 1.48 -25.61
N PRO A 162 2.06 1.44 -26.59
CA PRO A 162 3.45 1.12 -26.32
C PRO A 162 4.06 2.07 -25.30
N PHE A 163 4.72 1.52 -24.29
CA PHE A 163 5.46 2.30 -23.29
C PHE A 163 6.92 2.44 -23.73
N GLU A 164 7.27 3.59 -24.30
CA GLU A 164 8.55 3.82 -24.97
C GLU A 164 9.28 5.05 -24.45
N LEU A 165 10.61 5.03 -24.55
CA LEU A 165 11.42 6.17 -24.13
C LEU A 165 11.12 7.37 -25.04
N SER A 166 10.69 8.48 -24.45
CA SER A 166 10.56 9.78 -25.14
C SER A 166 11.86 10.57 -25.01
N LYS A 167 12.31 10.79 -23.78
CA LYS A 167 13.49 11.60 -23.46
C LYS A 167 14.06 11.23 -22.10
N PHE A 168 15.20 11.81 -21.77
CA PHE A 168 15.70 11.83 -20.40
C PHE A 168 15.44 13.21 -19.78
N ALA A 169 15.11 13.21 -18.50
CA ALA A 169 14.99 14.42 -17.68
C ALA A 169 15.96 14.36 -16.51
N ILE A 170 16.19 15.50 -15.86
CA ILE A 170 17.04 15.63 -14.67
C ILE A 170 16.17 16.05 -13.50
N ASP A 171 16.25 15.32 -12.39
CA ASP A 171 15.58 15.68 -11.16
C ASP A 171 16.24 16.92 -10.55
N ILE A 172 15.43 17.93 -10.22
CA ILE A 172 15.95 19.23 -9.75
C ILE A 172 16.63 19.10 -8.39
N ASN A 173 16.19 18.17 -7.54
CA ASN A 173 16.66 17.99 -6.18
C ASN A 173 17.89 17.09 -6.12
N SER A 174 17.82 15.90 -6.74
CA SER A 174 18.91 14.92 -6.70
C SER A 174 19.99 15.15 -7.77
N LYS A 175 19.67 15.95 -8.81
CA LYS A 175 20.48 16.12 -10.02
C LYS A 175 20.73 14.81 -10.79
N GLU A 176 19.97 13.76 -10.49
CA GLU A 176 20.06 12.49 -11.21
C GLU A 176 19.21 12.53 -12.49
N GLN A 177 19.73 11.90 -13.52
CA GLN A 177 19.01 11.70 -14.78
C GLN A 177 18.09 10.48 -14.68
N TYR A 178 16.87 10.61 -15.22
CA TYR A 178 15.88 9.53 -15.26
C TYR A 178 15.14 9.51 -16.60
N PRO A 179 14.60 8.35 -17.03
CA PRO A 179 13.86 8.25 -18.28
C PRO A 179 12.44 8.79 -18.14
N VAL A 180 12.03 9.56 -19.14
CA VAL A 180 10.63 9.94 -19.38
C VAL A 180 10.12 9.04 -20.49
N MET A 181 9.20 8.17 -20.11
CA MET A 181 8.53 7.25 -21.02
C MET A 181 7.27 7.92 -21.57
N ARG A 182 6.66 7.34 -22.60
CA ARG A 182 5.47 7.90 -23.25
C ARG A 182 4.44 6.82 -23.52
N LEU A 183 3.17 7.16 -23.33
CA LEU A 183 1.99 6.44 -23.76
C LEU A 183 1.25 7.33 -24.76
N ASP A 184 1.48 7.11 -26.04
CA ASP A 184 1.03 7.99 -27.14
C ASP A 184 1.44 9.46 -26.93
N ASP A 185 0.57 10.31 -26.40
CA ASP A 185 0.79 11.74 -26.18
C ASP A 185 0.89 12.13 -24.68
N VAL A 186 1.00 11.14 -23.77
CA VAL A 186 1.17 11.33 -22.32
C VAL A 186 2.60 10.96 -21.90
N GLU A 187 3.29 11.85 -21.18
CA GLU A 187 4.61 11.59 -20.62
C GLU A 187 4.53 11.00 -19.20
N VAL A 188 5.35 9.98 -18.95
CA VAL A 188 5.44 9.27 -17.67
C VAL A 188 6.86 9.35 -17.16
N HIS A 189 7.06 10.09 -16.07
CA HIS A 189 8.38 10.35 -15.51
C HIS A 189 8.78 9.25 -14.53
N CYS A 190 9.69 8.37 -14.94
CA CYS A 190 10.14 7.24 -14.12
C CYS A 190 11.30 7.61 -13.19
N CYS A 191 11.04 8.49 -12.21
CA CYS A 191 12.05 9.14 -11.37
C CYS A 191 12.91 8.22 -10.47
N HIS A 192 12.54 6.94 -10.27
CA HIS A 192 13.37 5.97 -9.53
C HIS A 192 13.99 4.87 -10.41
N GLU A 193 13.92 4.98 -11.73
CA GLU A 193 14.64 4.09 -12.63
C GLU A 193 15.69 4.90 -13.40
N LYS A 194 16.82 4.28 -13.69
CA LYS A 194 17.91 4.90 -14.50
C LYS A 194 17.98 4.30 -15.91
N VAL A 195 17.39 3.13 -16.10
CA VAL A 195 17.48 2.34 -17.31
C VAL A 195 16.09 2.25 -17.95
N PRO A 196 15.88 2.84 -19.15
CA PRO A 196 14.58 2.83 -19.83
C PRO A 196 14.00 1.43 -20.03
N ASP A 197 14.82 0.47 -20.45
CA ASP A 197 14.36 -0.90 -20.70
C ASP A 197 13.81 -1.57 -19.43
N LYS A 198 14.44 -1.30 -18.29
CA LYS A 198 13.98 -1.80 -17.00
C LYS A 198 12.68 -1.11 -16.56
N ALA A 199 12.52 0.19 -16.85
CA ALA A 199 11.26 0.89 -16.63
C ALA A 199 10.13 0.26 -17.47
N LYS A 200 10.42 -0.04 -18.75
CA LYS A 200 9.49 -0.71 -19.67
C LYS A 200 9.12 -2.12 -19.22
N GLU A 201 10.10 -2.94 -18.85
CA GLU A 201 9.88 -4.29 -18.32
C GLU A 201 9.01 -4.25 -17.05
N ASN A 202 9.34 -3.37 -16.11
CA ASN A 202 8.58 -3.21 -14.88
C ASN A 202 7.16 -2.72 -15.11
N TRP A 203 6.97 -1.77 -16.04
CA TRP A 203 5.66 -1.27 -16.44
C TRP A 203 4.79 -2.40 -16.99
N ASN A 204 5.25 -3.08 -18.04
CA ASN A 204 4.50 -4.15 -18.71
C ASN A 204 4.15 -5.29 -17.74
N ARG A 205 5.12 -5.76 -16.94
CA ARG A 205 4.91 -6.82 -15.95
C ARG A 205 3.88 -6.44 -14.86
N ARG A 206 3.73 -5.15 -14.54
CA ARG A 206 2.76 -4.66 -13.54
C ARG A 206 1.42 -4.34 -14.17
N LEU A 207 1.41 -3.92 -15.43
CA LEU A 207 0.20 -3.66 -16.22
C LEU A 207 -0.70 -4.89 -16.30
N GLU A 208 -0.11 -6.08 -16.49
CA GLU A 208 -0.82 -7.37 -16.50
C GLU A 208 -1.55 -7.69 -15.19
N LYS A 209 -1.20 -7.04 -14.08
CA LYS A 209 -1.76 -7.32 -12.75
C LYS A 209 -2.97 -6.47 -12.40
N ILE A 210 -3.30 -5.46 -13.21
CA ILE A 210 -4.39 -4.54 -12.94
C ILE A 210 -5.70 -5.32 -12.77
N ASN A 211 -6.36 -5.05 -11.66
CA ASN A 211 -7.73 -5.45 -11.42
C ASN A 211 -8.67 -4.32 -11.87
N TRP A 212 -9.15 -4.42 -13.11
CA TRP A 212 -10.05 -3.43 -13.71
C TRP A 212 -11.40 -3.29 -12.98
N ASP A 213 -11.81 -4.31 -12.24
CA ASP A 213 -13.07 -4.30 -11.47
C ASP A 213 -12.94 -3.54 -10.13
N ASN A 214 -11.72 -3.20 -9.72
CA ASN A 214 -11.48 -2.48 -8.47
C ASN A 214 -10.30 -1.49 -8.60
N LEU A 215 -10.51 -0.49 -9.44
CA LEU A 215 -9.61 0.64 -9.55
C LEU A 215 -9.82 1.61 -8.38
N PHE A 216 -8.75 2.24 -7.95
CA PHE A 216 -8.77 3.39 -7.04
C PHE A 216 -7.92 4.49 -7.65
N ILE A 217 -8.56 5.59 -8.02
CA ILE A 217 -7.90 6.72 -8.68
C ILE A 217 -7.48 7.73 -7.62
N ALA A 218 -6.20 8.04 -7.56
CA ALA A 218 -5.66 9.02 -6.62
C ALA A 218 -4.87 10.08 -7.36
N MET A 219 -5.20 11.33 -7.12
CA MET A 219 -4.49 12.48 -7.69
C MET A 219 -4.06 13.41 -6.55
N TYR A 220 -3.13 14.30 -6.81
CA TYR A 220 -3.02 15.53 -6.03
C TYR A 220 -2.87 16.74 -6.94
N THR A 221 -3.36 17.89 -6.50
CA THR A 221 -3.11 19.15 -7.19
C THR A 221 -3.18 20.32 -6.23
N GLU A 222 -2.47 21.39 -6.56
CA GLU A 222 -2.56 22.68 -5.89
C GLU A 222 -3.47 23.65 -6.68
N ASP A 223 -3.92 23.27 -7.88
CA ASP A 223 -4.78 24.05 -8.77
C ASP A 223 -6.25 23.64 -8.64
N LYS A 224 -7.10 24.61 -8.27
CA LYS A 224 -8.55 24.39 -8.11
C LYS A 224 -9.24 23.96 -9.40
N SER A 225 -8.86 24.52 -10.55
CA SER A 225 -9.46 24.18 -11.85
C SER A 225 -9.15 22.74 -12.26
N ILE A 226 -7.96 22.24 -11.92
CA ILE A 226 -7.58 20.85 -12.13
C ILE A 226 -8.35 19.92 -11.19
N ALA A 227 -8.51 20.31 -9.93
CA ALA A 227 -9.31 19.55 -8.97
C ALA A 227 -10.78 19.46 -9.40
N GLU A 228 -11.35 20.54 -9.94
CA GLU A 228 -12.69 20.57 -10.52
C GLU A 228 -12.79 19.62 -11.73
N ALA A 229 -11.85 19.71 -12.68
CA ALA A 229 -11.82 18.80 -13.83
C ALA A 229 -11.72 17.32 -13.41
N PHE A 230 -10.99 17.01 -12.33
CA PHE A 230 -10.92 15.65 -11.78
C PHE A 230 -12.27 15.16 -11.22
N LEU A 231 -13.11 16.07 -10.70
CA LEU A 231 -14.44 15.71 -10.20
C LEU A 231 -15.39 15.24 -11.31
N ASP A 232 -15.15 15.64 -12.56
CA ASP A 232 -15.99 15.24 -13.69
C ASP A 232 -15.63 13.87 -14.29
N ILE A 233 -14.47 13.30 -13.95
CA ILE A 233 -14.03 12.00 -14.49
C ILE A 233 -14.79 10.84 -13.83
N ASP A 234 -15.44 9.97 -14.60
CA ASP A 234 -16.27 8.90 -14.05
C ASP A 234 -15.46 7.70 -13.52
N PHE A 235 -15.23 7.68 -12.20
CA PHE A 235 -14.71 6.54 -11.45
C PHE A 235 -15.39 6.45 -10.08
N GLU A 236 -15.84 5.25 -9.71
CA GLU A 236 -16.52 5.00 -8.44
C GLU A 236 -15.64 5.33 -7.22
N LYS A 237 -14.37 4.93 -7.26
CA LYS A 237 -13.40 5.13 -6.17
C LYS A 237 -12.31 6.08 -6.64
N LYS A 238 -12.52 7.36 -6.38
CA LYS A 238 -11.53 8.40 -6.71
C LYS A 238 -11.35 9.41 -5.57
N ILE A 239 -10.12 9.90 -5.43
CA ILE A 239 -9.77 11.00 -4.54
C ILE A 239 -8.74 11.92 -5.19
N CYS A 240 -8.78 13.19 -4.84
CA CYS A 240 -7.74 14.15 -5.14
C CYS A 240 -7.32 14.87 -3.85
N PHE A 241 -6.04 14.81 -3.52
CA PHE A 241 -5.49 15.55 -2.38
C PHE A 241 -5.26 17.00 -2.77
N VAL A 242 -5.74 17.93 -1.96
CA VAL A 242 -5.68 19.38 -2.23
C VAL A 242 -5.25 20.18 -1.00
N PRO A 243 -4.59 21.34 -1.14
CA PRO A 243 -4.17 22.19 -0.03
C PRO A 243 -5.25 23.21 0.40
N PHE A 244 -6.49 23.05 -0.07
CA PHE A 244 -7.61 23.95 0.21
C PHE A 244 -8.85 23.16 0.65
N GLU A 245 -9.73 23.82 1.39
CA GLU A 245 -11.00 23.24 1.79
C GLU A 245 -11.93 23.01 0.60
N SER A 246 -12.73 21.95 0.68
CA SER A 246 -13.71 21.58 -0.32
C SER A 246 -14.93 20.94 0.36
N GLN A 247 -16.08 21.09 -0.30
CA GLN A 247 -17.33 20.41 0.10
C GLN A 247 -17.48 19.02 -0.54
N SER A 248 -16.57 18.64 -1.45
CA SER A 248 -16.62 17.36 -2.13
C SER A 248 -15.88 16.27 -1.35
N ASP A 249 -16.54 15.13 -1.11
CA ASP A 249 -15.94 13.94 -0.47
C ASP A 249 -14.78 13.31 -1.27
N ASN A 250 -14.62 13.72 -2.53
CA ASN A 250 -13.51 13.29 -3.40
C ASN A 250 -12.32 14.24 -3.33
N LEU A 251 -12.46 15.44 -2.77
CA LEU A 251 -11.35 16.38 -2.58
C LEU A 251 -10.90 16.35 -1.11
N ILE A 252 -9.76 15.71 -0.86
CA ILE A 252 -9.24 15.48 0.48
C ILE A 252 -8.29 16.61 0.84
N TYR A 253 -8.74 17.50 1.73
CA TYR A 253 -7.91 18.59 2.23
C TYR A 253 -6.75 18.05 3.08
N LEU A 254 -5.52 18.38 2.69
CA LEU A 254 -4.31 18.12 3.46
C LEU A 254 -3.58 19.42 3.76
N ARG A 255 -3.14 19.60 5.01
CA ARG A 255 -2.34 20.75 5.43
C ARG A 255 -0.86 20.38 5.52
N GLN A 256 0.01 21.12 4.83
CA GLN A 256 1.44 20.92 5.00
C GLN A 256 1.88 21.21 6.44
N THR A 257 2.76 20.37 6.96
CA THR A 257 3.46 20.61 8.23
C THR A 257 4.60 21.60 8.02
N GLU A 258 5.06 22.25 9.09
CA GLU A 258 6.09 23.30 9.03
C GLU A 258 7.42 22.82 8.38
N ASN A 259 7.71 21.52 8.45
CA ASN A 259 8.94 20.94 7.89
C ASN A 259 8.84 20.55 6.41
N GLN A 260 7.65 20.64 5.81
CA GLN A 260 7.41 20.22 4.42
C GLN A 260 7.56 21.40 3.47
N LYS A 261 8.36 21.24 2.42
CA LYS A 261 8.61 22.31 1.44
C LYS A 261 7.60 22.29 0.30
N HIS A 262 7.15 21.10 -0.07
CA HIS A 262 6.26 20.88 -1.21
C HIS A 262 5.03 20.08 -0.82
N PHE A 263 3.90 20.34 -1.46
CA PHE A 263 2.63 19.68 -1.12
C PHE A 263 2.67 18.17 -1.36
N TRP A 264 3.39 17.71 -2.40
CA TRP A 264 3.56 16.27 -2.69
C TRP A 264 4.23 15.51 -1.52
N GLU A 265 5.05 16.17 -0.69
CA GLU A 265 5.62 15.57 0.52
C GLU A 265 4.52 15.27 1.54
N CYS A 266 3.54 16.16 1.68
CA CYS A 266 2.38 15.97 2.54
C CYS A 266 1.51 14.80 2.08
N VAL A 267 1.25 14.73 0.78
CA VAL A 267 0.50 13.63 0.16
C VAL A 267 1.20 12.30 0.42
N ASN A 268 2.47 12.18 0.03
CA ASN A 268 3.24 10.95 0.16
C ASN A 268 3.41 10.51 1.63
N ASN A 269 3.65 11.45 2.54
CA ASN A 269 3.78 11.14 3.96
C ASN A 269 2.47 10.56 4.51
N ASN A 270 1.31 11.12 4.15
CA ASN A 270 0.02 10.59 4.61
C ASN A 270 -0.32 9.20 4.04
N GLY A 271 0.28 8.79 2.92
CA GLY A 271 0.22 7.40 2.43
C GLY A 271 1.10 6.41 3.23
N SER A 272 1.91 6.92 4.16
CA SER A 272 2.80 6.17 5.03
C SER A 272 2.28 6.11 6.48
N ILE A 273 3.14 5.65 7.39
CA ILE A 273 2.90 5.63 8.85
C ILE A 273 3.97 6.41 9.63
N GLY A 274 4.81 7.16 8.91
CA GLY A 274 5.89 7.96 9.49
C GLY A 274 5.47 9.38 9.86
N ASN A 275 6.46 10.27 9.97
CA ASN A 275 6.24 11.68 10.26
C ASN A 275 5.33 12.33 9.21
N GLY A 276 4.33 13.08 9.68
CA GLY A 276 3.34 13.73 8.81
C GLY A 276 2.18 12.83 8.35
N SER A 277 2.08 11.58 8.85
CA SER A 277 0.97 10.66 8.54
C SER A 277 -0.19 10.80 9.53
N TYR A 278 -0.94 11.89 9.42
CA TYR A 278 -1.92 12.29 10.43
C TYR A 278 -3.36 12.39 9.92
N ALA A 279 -3.57 12.52 8.62
CA ALA A 279 -4.83 13.00 8.07
C ALA A 279 -5.93 11.92 8.04
N TYR A 280 -5.60 10.68 7.68
CA TYR A 280 -6.58 9.63 7.45
C TYR A 280 -6.11 8.22 7.83
N HIS A 281 -7.07 7.34 8.04
CA HIS A 281 -6.92 5.89 8.13
C HIS A 281 -6.79 5.34 6.71
N LEU A 282 -5.59 4.91 6.32
CA LEU A 282 -5.29 4.50 4.95
C LEU A 282 -6.20 3.36 4.46
N VAL A 283 -6.47 2.35 5.31
CA VAL A 283 -7.36 1.23 4.95
C VAL A 283 -8.77 1.72 4.66
N LYS A 284 -9.33 2.54 5.54
CA LYS A 284 -10.68 3.10 5.40
C LYS A 284 -10.80 4.02 4.18
N LEU A 285 -9.76 4.83 3.92
CA LEU A 285 -9.71 5.70 2.73
C LEU A 285 -9.80 4.88 1.45
N LEU A 286 -8.99 3.82 1.34
CA LEU A 286 -8.97 2.93 0.17
C LEU A 286 -10.25 2.11 0.03
N LEU A 287 -10.93 1.81 1.13
CA LEU A 287 -12.28 1.22 1.14
C LEU A 287 -13.41 2.23 0.88
N ARG A 288 -13.10 3.54 0.76
CA ARG A 288 -14.05 4.66 0.66
C ARG A 288 -15.10 4.66 1.78
N GLU A 289 -14.70 4.33 3.01
CA GLU A 289 -15.56 4.46 4.18
C GLU A 289 -15.74 5.94 4.56
N LYS A 290 -16.95 6.36 4.97
CA LYS A 290 -17.23 7.77 5.32
C LYS A 290 -16.34 8.32 6.45
N THR A 291 -15.86 7.46 7.34
CA THR A 291 -15.09 7.85 8.53
C THR A 291 -13.59 7.53 8.37
N PHE A 292 -12.98 7.91 7.25
CA PHE A 292 -11.54 7.71 7.06
C PHE A 292 -10.68 8.80 7.73
N SER A 293 -11.22 9.99 8.04
CA SER A 293 -10.43 11.08 8.63
C SER A 293 -9.97 10.76 10.06
N ARG A 294 -8.72 11.09 10.37
CA ARG A 294 -8.09 10.89 11.69
C ARG A 294 -8.00 12.17 12.52
N CYS A 295 -8.06 13.32 11.86
CA CYS A 295 -7.92 14.61 12.52
C CYS A 295 -9.01 15.59 12.08
N ILE A 296 -9.23 16.60 12.91
CA ILE A 296 -9.99 17.79 12.57
C ILE A 296 -8.98 18.91 12.41
N ILE A 297 -8.91 19.51 11.22
CA ILE A 297 -8.01 20.63 10.96
C ILE A 297 -8.66 21.88 11.54
N LYS A 298 -7.89 22.65 12.34
CA LYS A 298 -8.35 23.95 12.84
C LYS A 298 -8.35 24.96 11.68
N GLY A 299 -9.47 25.66 11.51
CA GLY A 299 -9.59 26.83 10.62
C GLY A 299 -8.71 27.99 11.08
#